data_AF-A0A0C2NL96-F1
#
_entry.id   AF-A0A0C2NL96-F1
#
_cell.length_a   1.000
_cell.length_b   1.000
_cell.length_c   1.000
_cell.angle_alpha   90.00
_cell.angle_beta   90.00
_cell.angle_gamma   90.00
#
_symmetry.space_group_name_H-M   'P 1'
#
loop_
_entity.id
_entity.type
_entity.pdbx_description
1 polymer ?
#
loop_
_entity_poly.entity_id
_entity_poly.type
_entity_poly.pdbx_seq_one_letter_code
_entity_poly.pdbx_strand_id
1 'polypeptide(L)'
;MYKNGLWIIFNYSFVMSLLSAVVCIGFILKTQIKRGYSIEFKRDDEQKYPIGVGKARYQEWSRADDRDTLALHSIARKCRRHKYLLDSRVTRASSGVDEGGDFRIFEVEGPGNKFYYPVYYTKPKGKSIYRPDRLARVLESKPFENEY
;
A
#
# COMPACT_ATOMS: atom_id res chain seq x y z
N MET A 1 -53.14 7.03 -33.42
CA MET A 1 -52.63 7.28 -32.05
C MET A 1 -52.23 5.93 -31.44
N TYR A 2 -51.30 5.88 -30.47
CA TYR A 2 -50.60 4.71 -29.90
C TYR A 2 -49.25 4.35 -30.55
N LYS A 3 -48.24 5.21 -30.41
CA LYS A 3 -46.83 4.85 -30.64
C LYS A 3 -45.85 5.21 -29.49
N ASN A 4 -46.34 5.71 -28.35
CA ASN A 4 -45.44 6.26 -27.31
C ASN A 4 -45.40 5.47 -25.99
N GLY A 5 -46.13 4.35 -25.85
CA GLY A 5 -46.20 3.60 -24.58
C GLY A 5 -45.21 2.44 -24.44
N LEU A 6 -44.75 1.85 -25.55
CA LEU A 6 -43.97 0.59 -25.50
C LEU A 6 -42.46 0.80 -25.26
N TRP A 7 -41.93 1.98 -25.57
CA TRP A 7 -40.49 2.26 -25.49
C TRP A 7 -40.01 2.56 -24.06
N ILE A 8 -40.93 2.98 -23.18
CA ILE A 8 -40.62 3.32 -21.78
C ILE A 8 -40.46 2.04 -20.95
N ILE A 9 -41.31 1.03 -21.16
CA ILE A 9 -41.30 -0.22 -20.37
C ILE A 9 -40.03 -1.03 -20.66
N PHE A 10 -39.54 -1.06 -21.91
CA PHE A 10 -38.30 -1.76 -22.26
C PHE A 10 -37.05 -1.13 -21.65
N ASN A 11 -37.02 0.20 -21.48
CA ASN A 11 -35.89 0.89 -20.84
C ASN A 11 -35.84 0.61 -19.32
N TYR A 12 -36.98 0.55 -18.65
CA TYR A 12 -37.01 0.33 -17.20
C TYR A 12 -36.51 -1.06 -16.79
N SER A 13 -36.85 -2.12 -17.53
CA SER A 13 -36.37 -3.49 -17.23
C SER A 13 -34.85 -3.64 -17.41
N PHE A 14 -34.27 -2.95 -18.39
CA PHE A 14 -32.81 -2.97 -18.61
C PHE A 14 -32.06 -2.18 -17.52
N VAL A 15 -32.57 -1.01 -17.14
CA VAL A 15 -31.96 -0.17 -16.10
C VAL A 15 -32.04 -0.84 -14.72
N MET A 16 -33.15 -1.49 -14.38
CA MET A 16 -33.29 -2.22 -13.12
C MET A 16 -32.40 -3.47 -13.04
N SER A 17 -32.16 -4.16 -14.16
CA SER A 17 -31.24 -5.30 -14.21
C SER A 17 -29.77 -4.88 -14.11
N LEU A 18 -29.41 -3.71 -14.63
CA LEU A 18 -28.07 -3.15 -14.50
C LEU A 18 -27.78 -2.71 -13.06
N LEU A 19 -28.76 -2.10 -12.39
CA LEU A 19 -28.68 -1.70 -10.99
C LEU A 19 -28.51 -2.90 -10.04
N SER A 20 -29.25 -3.99 -10.25
CA SER A 20 -29.09 -5.20 -9.44
C SER A 20 -27.72 -5.85 -9.62
N ALA A 21 -27.20 -5.89 -10.85
CA ALA A 21 -25.86 -6.40 -11.14
C ALA A 21 -24.74 -5.59 -10.44
N VAL A 22 -24.83 -4.26 -10.43
CA VAL A 22 -23.86 -3.38 -9.75
C VAL A 22 -23.87 -3.60 -8.24
N VAL A 23 -25.05 -3.77 -7.63
CA VAL A 23 -25.17 -4.07 -6.20
C VAL A 23 -24.59 -5.44 -5.86
N CYS A 24 -24.83 -6.46 -6.68
CA CYS A 24 -24.25 -7.80 -6.47
C CYS A 24 -22.71 -7.80 -6.58
N ILE A 25 -22.14 -7.09 -7.56
CA ILE A 25 -20.67 -6.95 -7.70
C ILE A 25 -20.09 -6.22 -6.48
N GLY A 26 -20.74 -5.15 -6.01
CA GLY A 26 -20.33 -4.43 -4.80
C GLY A 26 -20.34 -5.29 -3.54
N PHE A 27 -21.31 -6.21 -3.41
CA PHE A 27 -21.40 -7.12 -2.27
C PHE A 27 -20.35 -8.23 -2.31
N ILE A 28 -20.01 -8.75 -3.50
CA ILE A 28 -18.94 -9.74 -3.69
C ILE A 28 -17.56 -9.12 -3.39
N LEU A 29 -17.31 -7.87 -3.83
CA LEU A 29 -16.08 -7.14 -3.51
C LEU A 29 -15.94 -6.90 -2.00
N LYS A 30 -17.03 -6.50 -1.33
CA LYS A 30 -17.02 -6.26 0.13
C LYS A 30 -16.80 -7.54 0.95
N THR A 31 -17.28 -8.69 0.46
CA THR A 31 -17.11 -9.98 1.15
C THR A 31 -15.72 -10.59 0.95
N GLN A 32 -15.06 -10.37 -0.20
CA GLN A 32 -13.67 -10.77 -0.41
C GLN A 32 -12.70 -9.94 0.45
N ILE A 33 -12.96 -8.65 0.68
CA ILE A 33 -12.14 -7.81 1.58
C ILE A 33 -12.24 -8.28 3.04
N LYS A 34 -13.39 -8.84 3.45
CA LYS A 34 -13.61 -9.34 4.82
C LYS A 34 -13.09 -10.75 5.08
N ARG A 35 -12.80 -11.55 4.04
CA ARG A 35 -12.03 -12.80 4.21
C ARG A 35 -10.56 -12.44 4.36
N GLY A 36 -10.24 -11.91 5.54
CA GLY A 36 -8.88 -11.70 5.98
C GLY A 36 -8.10 -12.99 5.83
N TYR A 37 -7.14 -13.00 4.91
CA TYR A 37 -5.91 -13.76 5.10
C TYR A 37 -5.35 -13.32 6.47
N SER A 38 -5.60 -14.14 7.49
CA SER A 38 -4.84 -14.10 8.73
C SER A 38 -3.43 -14.54 8.37
N ILE A 39 -2.53 -13.57 8.27
CA ILE A 39 -1.11 -13.86 8.08
C ILE A 39 -0.64 -14.37 9.43
N GLU A 40 -0.51 -15.68 9.57
CA GLU A 40 0.23 -16.24 10.69
C GLU A 40 1.71 -15.90 10.46
N PHE A 41 2.19 -14.88 11.18
CA PHE A 41 3.62 -14.62 11.29
C PHE A 41 4.25 -15.76 12.09
N LYS A 42 5.39 -16.26 11.62
CA LYS A 42 6.14 -17.24 12.41
C LYS A 42 6.66 -16.55 13.67
N ARG A 43 6.78 -17.27 14.79
CA ARG A 43 7.36 -16.72 16.04
C ARG A 43 8.69 -15.98 15.83
N ASP A 44 9.51 -16.45 14.89
CA ASP A 44 10.79 -15.82 14.53
C ASP A 44 10.62 -14.41 13.95
N ASP A 45 9.54 -14.16 13.20
CA ASP A 45 9.23 -12.83 12.66
C ASP A 45 8.77 -11.88 13.76
N GLU A 46 8.13 -12.38 14.82
CA GLU A 46 7.70 -11.55 15.96
C GLU A 46 8.88 -11.04 16.78
N GLN A 47 9.92 -11.86 16.96
CA GLN A 47 11.15 -11.43 17.63
C GLN A 47 11.94 -10.44 16.77
N LYS A 48 12.01 -10.66 15.46
CA LYS A 48 12.77 -9.82 14.53
C LYS A 48 12.07 -8.49 14.21
N TYR A 49 10.74 -8.49 14.18
CA TYR A 49 9.88 -7.36 13.85
C TYR A 49 8.81 -7.21 14.94
N PRO A 50 9.15 -6.64 16.10
CA PRO A 50 8.28 -6.64 17.27
C PRO A 50 6.99 -5.84 17.07
N ILE A 51 7.03 -4.76 16.30
CA ILE A 51 5.92 -3.81 16.18
C ILE A 51 4.94 -4.28 15.11
N GLY A 52 3.72 -4.67 15.50
CA GLY A 52 2.66 -5.08 14.58
C GLY A 52 1.68 -3.96 14.24
N VAL A 53 1.47 -3.65 12.95
CA VAL A 53 0.43 -2.71 12.49
C VAL A 53 -0.36 -3.34 11.34
N GLY A 54 -1.60 -3.70 11.62
CA GLY A 54 -2.47 -4.39 10.67
C GLY A 54 -1.86 -5.72 10.21
N LYS A 55 -1.48 -5.79 8.93
CA LYS A 55 -0.90 -6.96 8.27
C LYS A 55 0.63 -6.89 8.10
N ALA A 56 1.26 -5.86 8.64
CA ALA A 56 2.69 -5.65 8.53
C ALA A 56 3.33 -5.66 9.93
N ARG A 57 4.56 -6.13 10.00
CA ARG A 57 5.40 -6.01 11.19
C ARG A 57 6.65 -5.19 10.88
N TYR A 58 7.15 -4.47 11.88
CA TYR A 58 8.23 -3.50 11.73
C TYR A 58 9.28 -3.70 12.82
N GLN A 59 10.50 -3.33 12.47
CA GLN A 59 11.53 -2.94 13.44
C GLN A 59 11.25 -1.52 13.91
N GLU A 60 11.81 -1.16 15.06
CA GLU A 60 11.85 0.23 15.52
C GLU A 60 12.43 1.16 14.45
N TRP A 61 11.98 2.41 14.46
CA TRP A 61 12.63 3.46 13.72
C TRP A 61 14.05 3.66 14.21
N SER A 62 14.99 3.61 13.27
CA SER A 62 16.39 3.94 13.48
C SER A 62 16.73 5.22 12.72
N ARG A 63 17.73 5.96 13.20
CA ARG A 63 18.26 7.10 12.45
C ARG A 63 18.81 6.61 11.11
N ALA A 64 18.38 7.23 10.02
CA ALA A 64 18.82 6.84 8.69
C ALA A 64 20.31 7.16 8.48
N ASP A 65 20.99 6.31 7.72
CA ASP A 65 22.36 6.53 7.27
C ASP A 65 22.43 6.98 5.79
N ASP A 66 23.65 7.23 5.30
CA ASP A 66 23.85 7.65 3.91
C ASP A 66 23.43 6.55 2.91
N ARG A 67 23.50 5.27 3.31
CA ARG A 67 23.12 4.14 2.45
C ARG A 67 21.61 4.10 2.26
N ASP A 68 20.84 4.40 3.31
CA ASP A 68 19.39 4.53 3.25
C ASP A 68 18.97 5.64 2.26
N THR A 69 19.62 6.80 2.34
CA THR A 69 19.39 7.91 1.41
C THR A 69 19.73 7.53 -0.04
N LEU A 70 20.89 6.93 -0.27
CA LEU A 70 21.30 6.47 -1.60
C LEU A 70 20.37 5.40 -2.17
N ALA A 71 19.90 4.46 -1.33
CA ALA A 71 18.96 3.43 -1.73
C ALA A 71 17.62 4.05 -2.16
N LEU A 72 17.07 4.97 -1.37
CA LEU A 72 15.85 5.69 -1.74
C LEU A 72 16.03 6.45 -3.05
N HIS A 73 17.12 7.20 -3.21
CA HIS A 73 17.36 7.98 -4.42
C HIS A 73 17.52 7.11 -5.66
N SER A 74 18.22 5.99 -5.56
CA SER A 74 18.38 5.01 -6.65
C SER A 74 17.03 4.48 -7.14
N ILE A 75 16.12 4.18 -6.21
CA ILE A 75 14.78 3.67 -6.51
C ILE A 75 13.87 4.79 -7.06
N ALA A 76 13.89 5.96 -6.44
CA ALA A 76 13.09 7.11 -6.84
C ALA A 76 13.43 7.61 -8.26
N ARG A 77 14.70 7.53 -8.68
CA ARG A 77 15.12 7.86 -10.06
C ARG A 77 14.39 7.05 -11.12
N LYS A 78 14.04 5.80 -10.82
CA LYS A 78 13.30 4.90 -11.72
C LYS A 78 11.79 5.15 -11.70
N CYS A 79 11.29 5.98 -10.77
CA CYS A 79 9.86 6.24 -10.60
C CYS A 79 9.50 7.67 -10.98
N ARG A 80 8.98 7.86 -12.21
CA ARG A 80 8.57 9.19 -12.72
C ARG A 80 7.61 9.95 -11.79
N ARG A 81 6.70 9.24 -11.11
CA ARG A 81 5.67 9.82 -10.24
C ARG A 81 6.23 10.39 -8.93
N HIS A 82 7.36 9.86 -8.43
CA HIS A 82 7.88 10.18 -7.10
C HIS A 82 9.28 10.80 -7.15
N LYS A 83 9.59 11.54 -8.23
CA LYS A 83 10.88 12.23 -8.37
C LYS A 83 11.15 13.29 -7.29
N TYR A 84 10.11 13.85 -6.67
CA TYR A 84 10.24 14.79 -5.56
C TYR A 84 10.98 14.20 -4.34
N LEU A 85 11.04 12.86 -4.22
CA LEU A 85 11.81 12.17 -3.18
C LEU A 85 13.33 12.31 -3.37
N LEU A 86 13.81 12.74 -4.55
CA LEU A 86 15.24 12.92 -4.83
C LEU A 86 15.82 14.17 -4.15
N ASP A 87 14.97 15.14 -3.83
CA ASP A 87 15.35 16.40 -3.19
C ASP A 87 15.05 16.39 -1.68
N SER A 88 14.61 15.25 -1.15
CA SER A 88 14.12 15.13 0.21
C SER A 88 15.19 14.53 1.14
N ARG A 89 15.12 14.87 2.43
CA ARG A 89 16.04 14.32 3.44
C ARG A 89 15.42 13.09 4.09
N VAL A 90 16.15 11.97 4.11
CA VAL A 90 15.77 10.80 4.90
C VAL A 90 16.18 11.01 6.35
N THR A 91 15.22 10.97 7.28
CA THR A 91 15.47 11.20 8.71
C THR A 91 15.59 9.88 9.47
N ARG A 92 14.68 8.94 9.19
CA ARG A 92 14.60 7.64 9.85
C ARG A 92 14.33 6.53 8.84
N ALA A 93 14.73 5.31 9.19
CA ALA A 93 14.47 4.11 8.42
C ALA A 93 14.01 2.98 9.35
N SER A 94 13.14 2.13 8.82
CA SER A 94 12.72 0.89 9.47
C SER A 94 12.67 -0.22 8.43
N SER A 95 12.95 -1.44 8.87
CA SER A 95 12.69 -2.65 8.09
C SER A 95 11.38 -3.27 8.55
N GLY A 96 10.68 -3.94 7.64
CA GLY A 96 9.48 -4.67 8.00
C GLY A 96 9.23 -5.87 7.12
N VAL A 97 8.16 -6.59 7.44
CA VAL A 97 7.69 -7.75 6.69
C VAL A 97 6.17 -7.73 6.60
N ASP A 98 5.64 -8.02 5.41
CA ASP A 98 4.21 -8.24 5.18
C ASP A 98 3.95 -9.38 4.17
N GLU A 99 2.73 -9.46 3.62
CA GLU A 99 2.36 -10.43 2.58
C GLU A 99 3.25 -10.33 1.33
N GLY A 100 3.75 -9.13 1.03
CA GLY A 100 4.59 -8.86 -0.12
C GLY A 100 6.04 -9.32 0.04
N GLY A 101 6.52 -9.52 1.27
CA GLY A 101 7.89 -9.92 1.60
C GLY A 101 8.58 -8.97 2.58
N ASP A 102 9.91 -9.04 2.65
CA ASP A 102 10.71 -8.08 3.43
C ASP A 102 10.72 -6.73 2.69
N PHE A 103 10.49 -5.65 3.43
CA PHE A 103 10.50 -4.30 2.92
C PHE A 103 11.32 -3.35 3.79
N ARG A 104 11.65 -2.21 3.22
CA ARG A 104 12.23 -1.05 3.90
C ARG A 104 11.28 0.12 3.73
N ILE A 105 11.08 0.85 4.81
CA ILE A 105 10.30 2.09 4.84
C ILE A 105 11.19 3.21 5.39
N PHE A 106 11.06 4.38 4.79
CA PHE A 106 11.79 5.57 5.20
C PHE A 106 10.83 6.61 5.74
N GLU A 107 11.27 7.42 6.69
CA GLU A 107 10.66 8.70 7.01
C GLU A 107 11.43 9.78 6.26
N VAL A 108 10.74 10.49 5.39
CA VAL A 108 11.34 11.44 4.46
C VAL A 108 10.68 12.80 4.65
N GLU A 109 11.50 13.80 4.94
CA GLU A 109 11.06 15.18 5.04
C GLU A 109 11.06 15.80 3.64
N GLY A 110 9.85 16.05 3.12
CA GLY A 110 9.63 16.69 1.82
C GLY A 110 9.38 18.19 1.94
N PRO A 111 9.14 18.87 0.81
CA PRO A 111 8.91 20.31 0.77
C PRO A 111 7.68 20.71 1.61
N GLY A 112 7.81 21.81 2.36
CA GLY A 112 6.74 22.32 3.22
C GLY A 112 6.57 21.56 4.54
N ASN A 113 7.64 20.97 5.07
CA ASN A 113 7.68 20.21 6.33
C ASN A 113 6.67 19.04 6.37
N LYS A 114 6.37 18.48 5.19
CA LYS A 114 5.50 17.30 5.06
C LYS A 114 6.35 16.05 5.08
N PHE A 115 5.95 15.09 5.91
CA PHE A 115 6.58 13.78 5.95
C PHE A 115 5.92 12.80 4.98
N TYR A 116 6.74 12.04 4.29
CA TYR A 116 6.33 10.97 3.40
C TYR A 116 7.00 9.67 3.81
N TYR A 117 6.32 8.55 3.56
CA TYR A 117 6.83 7.25 3.95
C TYR A 117 6.94 6.30 2.75
N PRO A 118 7.99 6.48 1.90
CA PRO A 118 8.22 5.59 0.77
C PRO A 118 8.59 4.18 1.24
N VAL A 119 7.97 3.19 0.61
CA VAL A 119 8.15 1.76 0.88
C VAL A 119 8.65 1.07 -0.38
N TYR A 120 9.68 0.24 -0.24
CA TYR A 120 10.11 -0.69 -1.29
C TYR A 120 10.45 -2.05 -0.68
N TYR A 121 10.32 -3.11 -1.48
CA TYR A 121 10.59 -4.46 -1.02
C TYR A 121 12.05 -4.81 -1.26
N THR A 122 12.76 -5.30 -0.26
CA THR A 122 14.14 -5.77 -0.42
C THR A 122 14.17 -7.23 -0.86
N LYS A 123 13.22 -8.04 -0.36
CA LYS A 123 13.04 -9.44 -0.73
C LYS A 123 11.55 -9.75 -0.92
N PRO A 124 10.99 -9.48 -2.11
CA PRO A 124 9.63 -9.85 -2.41
C PRO A 124 9.45 -11.37 -2.35
N LYS A 125 8.31 -11.85 -1.83
CA LYS A 125 7.95 -13.27 -1.90
C LYS A 125 7.69 -13.68 -3.35
N GLY A 126 7.92 -14.95 -3.69
CA GLY A 126 7.85 -15.44 -5.09
C GLY A 126 6.52 -15.24 -5.83
N LYS A 127 5.42 -14.98 -5.11
CA LYS A 127 4.09 -14.66 -5.68
C LYS A 127 3.71 -13.17 -5.55
N SER A 128 4.64 -12.33 -5.10
CA SER A 128 4.41 -10.91 -4.87
C SER A 128 4.38 -10.12 -6.18
N ILE A 129 3.50 -9.13 -6.27
CA ILE A 129 3.47 -8.18 -7.39
C ILE A 129 4.61 -7.15 -7.31
N TYR A 130 5.30 -7.08 -6.18
CA TYR A 130 6.34 -6.09 -5.92
C TYR A 130 7.69 -6.54 -6.50
N ARG A 131 8.46 -5.56 -6.97
CA ARG A 131 9.81 -5.77 -7.51
C ARG A 131 10.84 -5.13 -6.58
N PRO A 132 12.02 -5.73 -6.41
CA PRO A 132 12.99 -5.26 -5.43
C PRO A 132 13.65 -3.93 -5.78
N ASP A 133 13.58 -3.53 -7.06
CA ASP A 133 14.23 -2.35 -7.60
C ASP A 133 13.27 -1.19 -7.86
N ARG A 134 12.04 -1.27 -7.33
CA ARG A 134 10.98 -0.28 -7.54
C ARG A 134 10.31 0.12 -6.24
N LEU A 135 9.89 1.37 -6.21
CA LEU A 135 9.03 1.88 -5.15
C LEU A 135 7.68 1.18 -5.23
N ALA A 136 7.23 0.58 -4.13
CA ALA A 136 5.97 -0.13 -4.07
C ALA A 136 4.81 0.83 -3.77
N ARG A 137 4.98 1.69 -2.78
CA ARG A 137 3.99 2.68 -2.34
C ARG A 137 4.68 3.82 -1.59
N VAL A 138 3.97 4.94 -1.44
CA VAL A 138 4.33 6.03 -0.52
C VAL A 138 3.14 6.23 0.40
N LEU A 139 3.34 6.10 1.71
CA LEU A 139 2.29 6.39 2.68
C LEU A 139 2.29 7.88 2.99
N GLU A 140 1.10 8.43 3.20
CA GLU A 140 0.89 9.83 3.58
C GLU A 140 0.85 10.02 5.10
N SER A 141 0.67 8.93 5.85
CA SER A 141 0.66 8.92 7.31
C SER A 141 1.71 7.96 7.85
N LYS A 142 2.22 8.32 9.04
CA LYS A 142 3.18 7.50 9.76
C LYS A 142 2.52 6.20 10.23
N PRO A 143 3.10 5.01 9.95
CA PRO A 143 2.46 3.75 10.32
C PRO A 143 2.54 3.45 11.82
N PHE A 144 3.62 3.85 12.49
CA PHE A 144 3.84 3.66 13.93
C PHE A 144 4.92 4.62 14.45
N GLU A 145 5.04 4.72 15.77
CA GLU A 145 6.14 5.39 16.48
C GLU A 145 6.79 4.39 17.44
N ASN A 146 8.05 4.61 17.82
CA ASN A 146 8.70 3.78 18.84
C ASN A 146 8.01 4.01 20.20
N GLU A 147 7.77 2.93 20.94
CA GLU A 147 7.35 3.02 22.34
C GLU A 147 8.59 3.36 23.18
N TYR A 148 8.53 4.45 23.95
CA TYR A 148 9.60 4.89 24.86
C TYR A 148 9.32 4.41 26.28
#